data_AF-A0A4V1UM39-F1
#
_entry.id   AF-A0A4V1UM39-F1
#
_cell.length_a   1.000
_cell.length_b   1.000
_cell.length_c   1.000
_cell.angle_alpha   90.00
_cell.angle_beta   90.00
_cell.angle_gamma   90.00
#
_symmetry.space_group_name_H-M   'P 1'
#
loop_
_entity.id
_entity.type
_entity.pdbx_description
1 polymer ?
#
loop_
_entity_poly.entity_id
_entity_poly.type
_entity_poly.pdbx_seq_one_letter_code
_entity_poly.pdbx_strand_id
1 'polypeptide(L)' 'MKAAREEKGMSQRALSEAVGVHPMTIHRFESGERLLDVLELVDIARALEIDPVTLFRLALGD' A
#
# COMPACT_ATOMS: atom_id res chain seq x y z
N MET A 1 4.15 3.99 -1.19
CA MET A 1 3.55 2.70 -0.75
C MET A 1 4.54 1.54 -0.86
N LYS A 2 5.05 1.20 -2.06
CA LYS A 2 6.01 0.10 -2.27
C LYS A 2 7.19 0.10 -1.28
N ALA A 3 7.90 1.23 -1.17
CA ALA A 3 9.04 1.35 -0.27
C ALA A 3 8.66 1.06 1.20
N ALA A 4 7.54 1.61 1.66
CA ALA A 4 7.03 1.37 3.02
C ALA A 4 6.67 -0.10 3.29
N ARG A 5 6.11 -0.80 2.29
CA ARG A 5 5.88 -2.26 2.37
C ARG A 5 7.20 -3.03 2.46
N GLU A 6 8.17 -2.66 1.63
CA GLU A 6 9.49 -3.31 1.59
C GLU A 6 10.29 -3.10 2.89
N GLU A 7 10.22 -1.91 3.49
CA GLU A 7 10.83 -1.62 4.79
C GLU A 7 10.23 -2.48 5.92
N LYS A 8 8.93 -2.79 5.85
CA LYS A 8 8.25 -3.73 6.75
C LYS A 8 8.55 -5.20 6.44
N GLY A 9 9.34 -5.50 5.40
CA GLY A 9 9.65 -6.87 4.98
C GLY A 9 8.44 -7.66 4.46
N MET A 10 7.34 -6.97 4.13
CA MET A 10 6.10 -7.63 3.68
C MET A 10 6.15 -7.92 2.18
N SER A 11 5.73 -9.11 1.76
CA SER A 11 5.54 -9.40 0.34
C SER A 11 4.25 -8.74 -0.19
N GLN A 12 4.15 -8.52 -1.51
CA GLN A 12 2.90 -8.04 -2.12
C GLN A 12 1.72 -8.98 -1.83
N ARG A 13 1.97 -10.29 -1.81
CA ARG A 13 0.97 -11.30 -1.45
C ARG A 13 0.50 -11.14 -0.01
N ALA A 14 1.42 -11.01 0.94
CA ALA A 14 1.08 -10.78 2.34
C ALA A 14 0.24 -9.50 2.53
N LEU A 15 0.57 -8.42 1.82
CA LEU A 15 -0.24 -7.19 1.86
C LEU A 15 -1.63 -7.41 1.28
N SER A 16 -1.73 -8.12 0.15
CA SER A 16 -3.02 -8.40 -0.47
C SER A 16 -3.94 -9.23 0.43
N GLU A 17 -3.37 -10.20 1.15
CA GLU A 17 -4.09 -11.04 2.11
C GLU A 17 -4.54 -10.21 3.33
N ALA A 18 -3.68 -9.33 3.85
CA ALA A 18 -4.01 -8.44 4.98
C ALA A 18 -5.11 -7.42 4.64
N VAL A 19 -5.11 -6.90 3.42
CA VAL A 19 -6.10 -5.90 2.94
C VAL A 19 -7.38 -6.58 2.40
N GLY A 20 -7.34 -7.87 2.08
CA GLY A 20 -8.48 -8.61 1.53
C GLY A 20 -8.71 -8.35 0.04
N VAL A 21 -7.64 -8.17 -0.74
CA VAL A 21 -7.70 -7.90 -2.19
C VAL A 21 -6.92 -8.95 -2.98
N HIS A 22 -7.19 -9.02 -4.29
CA HIS A 22 -6.43 -9.91 -5.17
C HIS A 22 -4.94 -9.46 -5.26
N PRO A 23 -3.94 -10.36 -5.26
CA PRO A 23 -2.52 -9.98 -5.30
C PRO A 23 -2.13 -9.04 -6.46
N MET A 24 -2.75 -9.24 -7.63
CA MET A 24 -2.58 -8.36 -8.79
C MET A 24 -3.00 -6.90 -8.52
N THR A 25 -3.90 -6.66 -7.57
CA THR A 25 -4.28 -5.29 -7.18
C THR A 25 -3.11 -4.55 -6.54
N ILE A 26 -2.34 -5.20 -5.65
CA ILE A 26 -1.13 -4.61 -5.06
C ILE A 26 -0.07 -4.37 -6.13
N HIS A 27 0.12 -5.30 -7.06
CA HIS A 27 1.03 -5.10 -8.19
C HIS A 27 0.66 -3.84 -9.00
N ARG A 28 -0.59 -3.71 -9.44
CA ARG A 28 -1.07 -2.57 -10.25
C ARG A 28 -0.96 -1.24 -9.53
N PHE A 29 -1.12 -1.23 -8.21
CA PHE A 29 -0.86 -0.06 -7.37
C PHE A 29 0.61 0.34 -7.38
N GLU A 30 1.51 -0.62 -7.20
CA GLU A 30 2.94 -0.33 -7.11
C GLU A 30 3.59 -0.05 -8.47
N SER A 31 3.01 -0.54 -9.57
CA SER A 31 3.45 -0.23 -10.94
C SER A 31 2.86 1.08 -11.48
N GLY A 32 1.85 1.65 -10.81
CA GLY A 32 1.14 2.83 -11.27
C GLY A 32 0.11 2.56 -12.38
N GLU A 33 -0.13 1.29 -12.74
CA GLU A 33 -1.19 0.89 -13.67
C GLU A 33 -2.59 1.21 -13.15
N ARG A 34 -2.75 1.31 -11.82
CA ARG A 34 -3.98 1.74 -11.17
C ARG A 34 -3.67 2.69 -10.02
N LEU A 35 -4.39 3.81 -9.97
CA LEU A 35 -4.36 4.71 -8.82
C LEU A 35 -5.07 4.08 -7.63
N LEU A 36 -4.52 4.26 -6.42
CA LEU A 36 -5.25 4.02 -5.19
C LEU A 36 -6.29 5.12 -4.98
N ASP A 37 -7.47 4.74 -4.51
CA ASP A 37 -8.37 5.70 -3.87
C ASP A 37 -8.00 5.91 -2.38
N VAL A 38 -8.68 6.89 -1.75
CA VAL A 38 -8.38 7.29 -0.36
C VAL A 38 -8.74 6.19 0.65
N LEU A 39 -9.79 5.41 0.40
CA LEU A 39 -10.17 4.31 1.29
C LEU A 39 -9.16 3.18 1.21
N GLU A 40 -8.74 2.82 -0.01
CA GLU A 40 -7.68 1.83 -0.27
C GLU A 40 -6.35 2.26 0.37
N LEU A 41 -6.02 3.55 0.34
CA LEU A 41 -4.84 4.10 1.02
C LEU A 41 -4.93 3.91 2.54
N VAL A 42 -6.10 4.18 3.14
CA VAL A 42 -6.31 3.99 4.58
C VAL A 42 -6.21 2.51 4.97
N ASP A 43 -6.79 1.60 4.18
CA ASP A 43 -6.72 0.16 4.46
C ASP A 43 -5.31 -0.39 4.32
N ILE A 44 -4.56 0.06 3.31
CA ILE A 44 -3.14 -0.29 3.15
C ILE A 44 -2.30 0.29 4.29
N ALA A 45 -2.55 1.54 4.70
CA ALA A 45 -1.84 2.15 5.82
C ALA A 45 -2.04 1.36 7.12
N ARG A 46 -3.28 0.95 7.41
CA ARG A 46 -3.58 0.08 8.55
C ARG A 46 -2.87 -1.27 8.46
N ALA A 47 -2.90 -1.93 7.31
CA ALA A 47 -2.24 -3.21 7.10
C ALA A 47 -0.71 -3.13 7.23
N LEU A 48 -0.11 -1.98 6.93
CA LEU A 48 1.32 -1.72 7.11
C LEU A 48 1.66 -1.19 8.51
N GLU A 49 0.66 -0.93 9.36
CA GLU A 49 0.80 -0.26 10.65
C GLU A 49 1.53 1.09 10.51
N ILE A 50 1.08 1.90 9.55
CA ILE A 50 1.59 3.25 9.27
C ILE A 50 0.41 4.22 9.39
N ASP A 51 0.65 5.39 9.95
CA ASP A 51 -0.33 6.47 9.94
C ASP A 51 -0.67 6.84 8.48
N PRO A 52 -1.96 6.88 8.08
CA PRO A 52 -2.33 7.12 6.68
C PRO A 52 -1.86 8.48 6.15
N VAL A 53 -1.71 9.50 7.01
CA VAL A 53 -1.17 10.81 6.59
C VAL A 53 0.33 10.67 6.26
N THR A 54 1.06 9.87 7.03
CA THR A 54 2.47 9.54 6.75
C THR A 54 2.61 8.80 5.43
N LEU A 55 1.78 7.79 5.18
CA LEU A 55 1.80 7.06 3.91
C LEU A 55 1.47 7.95 2.71
N PHE A 56 0.54 8.90 2.89
CA PHE A 56 0.18 9.88 1.87
C PHE A 56 1.32 10.84 1.55
N ARG A 57 2.01 11.40 2.56
CA ARG A 57 3.20 12.25 2.37
C ARG A 57 4.30 11.54 1.59
N LEU A 58 4.60 10.29 1.96
CA LEU A 58 5.56 9.45 1.22
C LEU A 58 5.17 9.23 -0.25
N ALA A 59 3.87 9.26 -0.57
CA ALA A 59 3.39 9.14 -1.95
C ALA A 59 3.50 10.46 -2.73
N LEU A 60 3.51 11.61 -2.06
CA LEU A 60 3.73 12.93 -2.66
C LEU A 60 5.22 13.24 -2.90
N GLY A 61 6.14 12.45 -2.31
CA GLY A 61 7.58 12.65 -2.43
C GLY A 61 8.17 13.58 -1.36
N ASP A 62 7.42 13.81 -0.27
CA ASP A 62 7.90 14.47 0.95
C ASP A 62 8.78 13.50 1.77
#